data_AF-A0A1W1EKU9-F1
#
_entry.id   AF-A0A1W1EKU9-F1
#
_cell.length_a   1.000
_cell.length_b   1.000
_cell.length_c   1.000
_cell.angle_alpha   90.00
_cell.angle_beta   90.00
_cell.angle_gamma   90.00
#
_symmetry.space_group_name_H-M   'P 1'
#
loop_
_entity.id
_entity.type
_entity.pdbx_description
1 polymer ?
#
loop_
_entity_poly.entity_id
_entity_poly.type
_entity_poly.pdbx_seq_one_letter_code
_entity_poly.pdbx_strand_id
1 'polypeptide(L)'
;MKQNNREKEASLTFSEKEINIAIDMKVKLKNIVDMLIYMLDKTDTKFTIIIIKAEYDKLYDFIVGTKRDSDILQPINEKMNLHAIICQDTTVDGGYMFAKRILKTLIKDKKVRDVTCVAVEVRTTRYKVRDIIYKAFELYINARYKSNLGEIKYHSL
;
A
#
# COMPACT_ATOMS: atom_id res chain seq x y z
N MET A 1 -43.23 -9.01 -6.50
CA MET A 1 -42.03 -9.85 -6.36
C MET A 1 -40.94 -9.03 -5.70
N LYS A 2 -40.57 -9.37 -4.46
CA LYS A 2 -39.58 -8.64 -3.66
C LYS A 2 -38.17 -8.98 -4.15
N GLN A 3 -37.36 -7.95 -4.41
CA GLN A 3 -35.92 -8.03 -4.68
C GLN A 3 -35.22 -8.79 -3.56
N ASN A 4 -34.48 -9.84 -3.91
CA ASN A 4 -33.62 -10.56 -2.99
C ASN A 4 -32.19 -10.01 -3.13
N ASN A 5 -31.96 -8.79 -2.60
CA ASN A 5 -30.62 -8.25 -2.40
C ASN A 5 -29.96 -8.96 -1.21
N ARG A 6 -29.56 -10.21 -1.42
CA ARG A 6 -28.52 -10.85 -0.62
C ARG A 6 -27.26 -10.84 -1.47
N GLU A 7 -26.54 -9.71 -1.44
CA GLU A 7 -25.10 -9.75 -1.69
C GLU A 7 -24.55 -10.83 -0.77
N LYS A 8 -24.13 -11.96 -1.36
CA LYS A 8 -23.48 -13.04 -0.62
C LYS A 8 -22.31 -12.39 0.12
N GLU A 9 -22.39 -12.34 1.44
CA GLU A 9 -21.22 -12.28 2.30
C GLU A 9 -20.37 -13.50 1.92
N ALA A 10 -19.47 -13.31 0.96
CA ALA A 10 -18.46 -14.29 0.64
C ALA A 10 -17.72 -14.55 1.95
N SER A 11 -17.64 -15.80 2.37
CA SER A 11 -16.87 -16.16 3.56
C SER A 11 -15.48 -15.57 3.40
N LEU A 12 -15.08 -14.68 4.31
CA LEU A 12 -13.76 -14.04 4.36
C LEU A 12 -12.71 -15.07 4.77
N THR A 13 -12.52 -16.09 3.94
CA THR A 13 -11.43 -17.05 4.07
C THR A 13 -10.24 -16.52 3.30
N PHE A 14 -9.14 -16.29 4.02
CA PHE A 14 -7.87 -15.88 3.40
C PHE A 14 -7.13 -17.11 2.89
N SER A 15 -6.60 -17.03 1.68
CA SER A 15 -5.67 -18.02 1.15
C SER A 15 -4.33 -17.99 1.88
N GLU A 16 -3.59 -19.09 1.83
CA GLU A 16 -2.22 -19.17 2.37
C GLU A 16 -1.34 -18.05 1.81
N LYS A 17 -1.47 -17.77 0.51
CA LYS A 17 -0.74 -16.68 -0.17
C LYS A 17 -1.02 -15.32 0.47
N GLU A 18 -2.27 -15.03 0.81
CA GLU A 18 -2.66 -13.75 1.42
C GLU A 18 -2.17 -13.63 2.86
N ILE A 19 -2.22 -14.72 3.62
CA ILE A 19 -1.64 -14.78 4.97
C ILE A 19 -0.12 -14.55 4.91
N ASN A 20 0.58 -15.17 3.96
CA ASN A 20 2.02 -14.97 3.76
C ASN A 20 2.36 -13.51 3.41
N ILE A 21 1.56 -12.85 2.58
CA ILE A 21 1.72 -11.41 2.32
C ILE A 21 1.57 -10.59 3.60
N ALA A 22 0.57 -10.89 4.44
CA ALA A 22 0.38 -10.17 5.70
C ALA A 22 1.58 -10.36 6.66
N ILE A 23 2.13 -11.57 6.72
CA ILE A 23 3.34 -11.89 7.48
C ILE A 23 4.54 -11.10 6.94
N ASP A 24 4.78 -11.13 5.63
CA ASP A 24 5.87 -10.41 4.98
C ASP A 24 5.76 -8.89 5.25
N MET A 25 4.57 -8.31 5.08
CA MET A 25 4.32 -6.90 5.39
C MET A 25 4.63 -6.58 6.85
N LYS A 26 4.19 -7.42 7.79
CA LYS A 26 4.48 -7.24 9.22
C LYS A 26 5.98 -7.29 9.49
N VAL A 27 6.68 -8.28 8.97
CA VAL A 27 8.12 -8.46 9.20
C VAL A 27 8.91 -7.28 8.61
N LYS A 28 8.60 -6.88 7.38
CA LYS A 28 9.36 -5.86 6.65
C LYS A 28 9.04 -4.43 7.09
N LEU A 29 7.82 -4.15 7.56
CA LEU A 29 7.38 -2.79 7.87
C LEU A 29 7.41 -2.45 9.36
N LYS A 30 7.37 -3.44 10.27
CA LYS A 30 7.23 -3.19 11.72
C LYS A 30 8.22 -2.15 12.24
N ASN A 31 9.51 -2.38 12.03
CA ASN A 31 10.54 -1.50 12.61
C ASN A 31 10.54 -0.10 11.95
N ILE A 32 10.24 -0.02 10.65
CA ILE A 32 10.15 1.26 9.93
C ILE A 32 8.99 2.08 10.49
N VAL A 33 7.81 1.47 10.61
CA VAL A 33 6.60 2.16 11.10
C VAL A 33 6.75 2.52 12.58
N ASP A 34 7.36 1.66 13.40
CA ASP A 34 7.64 1.95 14.81
C ASP A 34 8.52 3.20 14.97
N MET A 35 9.61 3.29 14.20
CA MET A 35 10.48 4.47 14.18
C MET A 35 9.75 5.73 13.71
N LEU A 36 8.91 5.62 12.68
CA LEU A 36 8.15 6.77 12.17
C LEU A 36 7.07 7.24 13.14
N ILE A 37 6.41 6.35 13.87
CA ILE A 37 5.48 6.73 14.95
C ILE A 37 6.22 7.47 16.07
N TYR A 38 7.39 6.97 16.47
CA TYR A 38 8.23 7.67 17.44
C TYR A 38 8.60 9.08 16.96
N MET A 39 8.96 9.24 15.68
CA MET A 39 9.27 10.56 15.11
C MET A 39 8.05 11.47 14.99
N LEU A 40 6.90 10.94 14.56
CA LEU A 40 5.62 11.67 14.46
C LEU A 40 5.22 12.26 15.82
N ASP A 41 5.41 11.52 16.92
CA ASP A 41 5.14 12.00 18.29
C ASP A 41 5.94 13.26 18.66
N LYS A 42 7.10 13.48 18.02
CA LYS A 42 8.01 14.59 18.32
C LYS A 42 7.90 15.77 17.36
N THR A 43 7.34 15.55 16.17
CA THR A 43 7.48 16.49 15.05
C THR A 43 6.17 16.81 14.34
N ASP A 44 5.05 16.20 14.76
CA ASP A 44 3.74 16.26 14.07
C ASP A 44 3.80 15.85 12.58
N THR A 45 4.88 15.15 12.20
CA THR A 45 5.18 14.76 10.82
C THR A 45 4.41 13.52 10.41
N LYS A 46 3.43 13.71 9.54
CA LYS A 46 2.60 12.63 8.95
C LYS A 46 3.44 11.77 8.01
N PHE A 47 3.02 10.52 7.83
CA PHE A 47 3.61 9.66 6.81
C PHE A 47 2.56 8.86 6.06
N THR A 48 2.88 8.49 4.81
CA THR A 48 2.02 7.66 3.97
C THR A 48 2.74 6.36 3.60
N ILE A 49 2.07 5.23 3.79
CA ILE A 49 2.52 3.92 3.30
C ILE A 49 1.78 3.62 1.99
N ILE A 50 2.52 3.54 0.90
CA ILE A 50 2.01 3.13 -0.41
C ILE A 50 2.41 1.68 -0.63
N ILE A 51 1.45 0.81 -0.92
CA ILE A 51 1.71 -0.58 -1.32
C ILE A 51 1.48 -0.68 -2.83
N ILE A 52 2.49 -1.18 -3.54
CA ILE A 52 2.44 -1.33 -4.99
C ILE A 52 2.90 -2.70 -5.45
N LYS A 53 2.11 -3.29 -6.35
CA LYS A 53 2.43 -4.51 -7.10
C LYS A 53 2.28 -4.24 -8.58
N ALA A 54 3.21 -4.73 -9.40
CA ALA A 54 3.03 -4.85 -10.84
C ALA A 54 3.84 -6.02 -11.40
N GLU A 55 3.37 -6.66 -12.45
CA GLU A 55 4.21 -7.52 -13.29
C GLU A 55 5.03 -6.62 -14.22
N TYR A 56 6.22 -6.25 -13.75
CA TYR A 56 7.15 -5.38 -14.47
C TYR A 56 8.55 -5.50 -13.87
N ASP A 57 9.48 -6.09 -14.63
CA ASP A 57 10.83 -6.42 -14.14
C ASP A 57 11.62 -5.19 -13.66
N LYS A 58 11.29 -4.00 -14.18
CA LYS A 58 11.96 -2.75 -13.81
C LYS A 58 11.18 -1.94 -12.77
N LEU A 59 10.21 -2.54 -12.07
CA LEU A 59 9.38 -1.82 -11.09
C LEU A 59 10.24 -1.21 -9.97
N TYR A 60 11.21 -1.96 -9.46
CA TYR A 60 12.10 -1.47 -8.41
C TYR A 60 12.88 -0.24 -8.89
N ASP A 61 13.61 -0.36 -10.01
CA ASP A 61 14.39 0.74 -10.58
C ASP A 61 13.53 1.96 -10.93
N PHE A 62 12.32 1.72 -11.43
CA PHE A 62 11.35 2.77 -11.71
C PHE A 62 10.97 3.54 -10.43
N ILE A 63 10.72 2.83 -9.33
CA ILE A 63 10.39 3.49 -8.06
C ILE A 63 11.61 4.24 -7.51
N VAL A 64 12.80 3.63 -7.56
CA VAL A 64 14.06 4.28 -7.16
C VAL A 64 14.27 5.60 -7.90
N GLY A 65 14.04 5.63 -9.22
CA GLY A 65 14.18 6.84 -10.03
C GLY A 65 13.08 7.89 -9.84
N THR A 66 12.00 7.59 -9.10
CA THR A 66 10.84 8.49 -8.95
C THR A 66 10.55 8.93 -7.51
N LYS A 67 11.05 8.18 -6.51
CA LYS A 67 10.91 8.51 -5.10
C LYS A 67 11.81 9.69 -4.71
N ARG A 68 11.51 10.35 -3.59
CA ARG A 68 12.40 11.34 -2.97
C ARG A 68 13.49 10.63 -2.16
N ASP A 69 14.53 11.37 -1.77
CA ASP A 69 15.58 10.84 -0.90
C ASP A 69 15.05 10.45 0.49
N SER A 70 14.09 11.21 1.02
CA SER A 70 13.43 10.93 2.30
C SER A 70 12.44 9.76 2.26
N ASP A 71 12.08 9.28 1.07
CA ASP A 71 11.14 8.17 0.90
C ASP A 71 11.87 6.84 1.06
N ILE A 72 11.28 5.94 1.84
CA ILE A 72 11.82 4.62 2.11
C ILE A 72 11.16 3.62 1.16
N LEU A 73 11.95 2.95 0.32
CA LEU A 73 11.50 1.85 -0.52
C LEU A 73 11.84 0.52 0.15
N GLN A 74 10.83 -0.30 0.43
CA GLN A 74 10.98 -1.60 1.08
C GLN A 74 10.34 -2.70 0.22
N PRO A 75 11.13 -3.63 -0.35
CA PRO A 75 10.59 -4.85 -0.93
C PRO A 75 9.86 -5.66 0.14
N ILE A 76 8.61 -6.04 -0.16
CA ILE A 76 7.77 -6.86 0.72
C ILE A 76 7.88 -8.32 0.28
N ASN A 77 7.62 -8.57 -1.00
CA ASN A 77 7.70 -9.90 -1.59
C ASN A 77 8.21 -9.80 -3.03
N GLU A 78 9.47 -10.17 -3.24
CA GLU A 78 10.15 -10.05 -4.54
C GLU A 78 9.53 -10.97 -5.60
N LYS A 79 9.12 -12.18 -5.22
CA LYS A 79 8.46 -13.14 -6.12
C LYS A 79 7.17 -12.58 -6.71
N MET A 80 6.47 -11.74 -5.94
CA MET A 80 5.25 -11.07 -6.38
C MET A 80 5.50 -9.68 -6.96
N ASN A 81 6.75 -9.21 -6.96
CA ASN A 81 7.13 -7.83 -7.26
C ASN A 81 6.26 -6.81 -6.50
N LEU A 82 6.11 -7.07 -5.19
CA LEU A 82 5.32 -6.29 -4.24
C LEU A 82 6.25 -5.46 -3.37
N HIS A 83 6.04 -4.14 -3.35
CA HIS A 83 6.87 -3.17 -2.66
C HIS A 83 6.02 -2.23 -1.81
N ALA A 84 6.63 -1.70 -0.76
CA ALA A 84 6.10 -0.60 0.01
C ALA A 84 6.97 0.65 -0.18
N ILE A 85 6.34 1.81 -0.31
CA ILE A 85 6.99 3.11 -0.34
C ILE A 85 6.45 3.92 0.83
N ILE A 86 7.33 4.31 1.75
CA ILE A 86 6.95 5.10 2.92
C ILE A 86 7.42 6.53 2.70
N CYS A 87 6.46 7.43 2.52
CA CYS A 87 6.69 8.85 2.25
C CYS A 87 6.54 9.64 3.56
N GLN A 88 7.60 10.32 3.98
CA GLN A 88 7.59 11.21 5.15
C GLN A 88 7.07 12.59 4.78
N ASP A 89 6.50 13.30 5.76
CA ASP A 89 6.01 14.69 5.64
C ASP A 89 5.15 14.93 4.39
N THR A 90 4.23 13.99 4.16
CA THR A 90 3.42 14.00 2.96
C THR A 90 1.98 14.19 3.36
N THR A 91 1.37 15.30 2.92
CA THR A 91 -0.08 15.52 3.02
C THR A 91 -0.83 14.48 2.17
N VAL A 92 -2.10 14.20 2.50
CA VAL A 92 -3.05 13.42 1.67
C VAL A 92 -2.80 13.55 0.18
N ASP A 93 -2.76 14.79 -0.28
CA ASP A 93 -2.67 15.12 -1.69
C ASP A 93 -1.30 14.76 -2.25
N GLY A 94 -0.22 14.97 -1.48
CA GLY A 94 1.12 14.58 -1.90
C GLY A 94 1.27 13.07 -2.10
N GLY A 95 0.76 12.28 -1.15
CA GLY A 95 0.91 10.82 -1.15
C GLY A 95 0.03 10.19 -2.23
N TYR A 96 -1.21 10.67 -2.34
CA TYR A 96 -2.11 10.30 -3.41
C TYR A 96 -1.56 10.70 -4.79
N MET A 97 -1.06 11.92 -4.96
CA MET A 97 -0.52 12.38 -6.25
C MET A 97 0.74 11.64 -6.64
N PHE A 98 1.58 11.26 -5.68
CA PHE A 98 2.74 10.41 -5.93
C PHE A 98 2.33 9.01 -6.40
N ALA A 99 1.43 8.35 -5.68
CA ALA A 99 0.85 7.07 -6.10
C ALA A 99 0.19 7.16 -7.49
N LYS A 100 -0.54 8.25 -7.76
CA LYS A 100 -1.22 8.51 -9.05
C LYS A 100 -0.23 8.71 -10.19
N ARG A 101 0.88 9.39 -9.93
CA ARG A 101 1.96 9.57 -10.90
C ARG A 101 2.60 8.24 -11.26
N ILE A 102 2.95 7.43 -10.26
CA ILE A 102 3.51 6.09 -10.45
C ILE A 102 2.56 5.25 -11.30
N LEU A 103 1.28 5.18 -10.90
CA LEU A 103 0.28 4.36 -11.57
C LEU A 103 0.05 4.79 -13.02
N LYS A 104 -0.11 6.10 -13.28
CA LYS A 104 -0.29 6.63 -14.63
C LYS A 104 0.90 6.34 -15.55
N THR A 105 2.12 6.39 -15.03
CA THR A 105 3.31 6.10 -15.83
C THR A 105 3.42 4.61 -16.12
N LEU A 106 3.16 3.75 -15.13
CA LEU A 106 3.17 2.30 -15.30
C LEU A 106 2.14 1.82 -16.33
N ILE A 107 0.90 2.33 -16.29
CA ILE A 107 -0.16 1.91 -17.22
C ILE A 107 0.12 2.33 -18.68
N LYS A 108 0.97 3.34 -18.91
CA LYS A 108 1.36 3.73 -20.28
C LYS A 108 2.33 2.74 -20.93
N ASP A 109 3.09 1.98 -20.14
CA ASP A 109 3.99 0.96 -20.66
C ASP A 109 3.21 -0.34 -20.91
N LYS A 110 3.13 -0.74 -22.18
CA LYS A 110 2.40 -1.96 -22.62
C LYS A 110 2.96 -3.25 -22.02
N LYS A 111 4.18 -3.24 -21.47
CA LYS A 111 4.80 -4.39 -20.81
C LYS A 111 4.29 -4.60 -19.39
N VAL A 112 3.70 -3.57 -18.78
CA VAL A 112 3.24 -3.63 -17.40
C VAL A 112 1.89 -4.31 -17.32
N ARG A 113 1.76 -5.27 -16.40
CA ARG A 113 0.51 -6.00 -16.14
C ARG A 113 0.19 -6.06 -14.65
N ASP A 114 -1.07 -6.39 -14.37
CA ASP A 114 -1.56 -6.70 -13.03
C ASP A 114 -1.11 -5.70 -11.95
N VAL A 115 -1.41 -4.41 -12.19
CA VAL A 115 -1.00 -3.31 -11.33
C VAL A 115 -2.01 -3.11 -10.20
N THR A 116 -1.52 -3.03 -8.97
CA THR A 116 -2.31 -2.68 -7.79
C THR A 116 -1.54 -1.65 -6.98
N CYS A 117 -2.18 -0.54 -6.62
CA CYS A 117 -1.57 0.52 -5.84
C CYS A 117 -2.55 1.03 -4.80
N VAL A 118 -2.18 0.99 -3.52
CA VAL A 118 -3.01 1.52 -2.41
C VAL A 118 -2.16 2.38 -1.50
N ALA A 119 -2.79 3.29 -0.77
CA ALA A 119 -2.11 4.19 0.15
C ALA A 119 -2.84 4.31 1.49
N VAL A 120 -2.08 4.27 2.58
CA VAL A 120 -2.53 4.56 3.95
C VAL A 120 -1.77 5.76 4.47
N GLU A 121 -2.47 6.83 4.81
CA GLU A 121 -1.88 7.95 5.55
C GLU A 121 -2.02 7.70 7.05
N VAL A 122 -0.99 8.03 7.81
CA VAL A 122 -0.94 7.96 9.27
C VAL A 122 -0.66 9.35 9.81
N ARG A 123 -1.61 9.86 10.60
CA ARG A 123 -1.58 11.22 11.17
C ARG A 123 -1.46 11.27 12.67
N THR A 124 -1.61 10.13 13.33
CA THR A 124 -1.64 10.07 14.79
C THR A 124 -0.89 8.85 15.29
N THR A 125 -0.26 9.01 16.44
CA THR A 125 0.49 7.98 17.16
C THR A 125 -0.40 7.06 17.99
N ARG A 126 -1.71 7.31 18.01
CA ARG A 126 -2.68 6.52 18.80
C ARG A 126 -2.87 5.09 18.31
N TYR A 127 -2.59 4.83 17.03
CA TYR A 127 -2.72 3.50 16.46
C TYR A 127 -1.49 2.65 16.76
N LYS A 128 -1.71 1.38 17.07
CA LYS A 128 -0.61 0.42 17.22
C LYS A 128 0.02 0.19 15.85
N VAL A 129 1.35 0.07 15.79
CA VAL A 129 2.12 -0.28 14.57
C VAL A 129 1.49 -1.43 13.79
N ARG A 130 1.09 -2.50 14.49
CA ARG A 130 0.43 -3.66 13.91
C ARG A 130 -0.83 -3.29 13.14
N ASP A 131 -1.67 -2.44 13.72
CA ASP A 131 -2.99 -2.12 13.16
C ASP A 131 -2.85 -1.22 11.92
N ILE A 132 -1.84 -0.34 11.88
CA ILE A 132 -1.46 0.43 10.68
C ILE A 132 -1.05 -0.49 9.53
N ILE A 133 -0.15 -1.46 9.80
CA ILE A 133 0.33 -2.40 8.78
C ILE A 133 -0.82 -3.27 8.28
N TYR A 134 -1.67 -3.74 9.19
CA TYR A 134 -2.83 -4.56 8.83
C TYR A 134 -3.86 -3.77 8.02
N LYS A 135 -4.00 -2.46 8.27
CA LYS A 135 -4.85 -1.61 7.43
C LYS A 135 -4.30 -1.49 6.01
N ALA A 136 -2.98 -1.34 5.84
CA ALA A 136 -2.35 -1.33 4.52
C ALA A 136 -2.56 -2.66 3.79
N PHE A 137 -2.42 -3.78 4.49
CA PHE A 137 -2.74 -5.11 3.96
C PHE A 137 -4.21 -5.24 3.55
N GLU A 138 -5.14 -4.84 4.42
CA GLU A 138 -6.58 -4.90 4.17
C GLU A 138 -6.95 -4.10 2.91
N LEU A 139 -6.42 -2.88 2.76
CA LEU A 139 -6.65 -2.08 1.56
C LEU A 139 -6.11 -2.76 0.30
N TYR A 140 -4.91 -3.32 0.38
CA TYR A 140 -4.29 -4.03 -0.74
C TYR A 140 -5.16 -5.22 -1.18
N ILE A 141 -5.54 -6.09 -0.25
CA ILE A 141 -6.38 -7.26 -0.55
C ILE A 141 -7.76 -6.84 -1.08
N ASN A 142 -8.38 -5.81 -0.50
CA ASN A 142 -9.64 -5.28 -0.99
C ASN A 142 -9.53 -4.63 -2.39
N ALA A 143 -8.36 -4.09 -2.75
CA ALA A 143 -8.09 -3.62 -4.12
C ALA A 143 -8.00 -4.80 -5.11
N ARG A 144 -7.36 -5.89 -4.69
CA ARG A 144 -7.23 -7.13 -5.48
C ARG A 144 -8.57 -7.83 -5.71
N TYR A 145 -9.39 -8.03 -4.67
CA TYR A 145 -10.66 -8.75 -4.80
C TYR A 145 -11.71 -8.03 -5.62
N LYS A 146 -11.76 -6.70 -5.53
CA LYS A 146 -12.76 -5.91 -6.26
C LYS A 146 -12.37 -5.63 -7.71
N SER A 147 -11.27 -6.22 -8.20
CA SER A 147 -10.71 -6.00 -9.54
C SER A 147 -10.48 -4.51 -9.87
N ASN A 148 -10.20 -3.69 -8.86
CA ASN A 148 -9.83 -2.27 -9.04
C ASN A 148 -8.37 -2.16 -9.52
N LEU A 149 -8.01 -2.92 -10.56
CA LEU A 149 -6.71 -2.81 -11.23
C LEU A 149 -6.66 -1.44 -11.92
N GLY A 150 -5.67 -0.62 -11.58
CA GLY A 150 -5.54 0.72 -12.14
C GLY A 150 -6.25 1.84 -11.37
N GLU A 151 -6.75 1.60 -10.16
CA GLU A 151 -7.31 2.63 -9.27
C GLU A 151 -6.56 2.69 -7.93
N ILE A 152 -6.50 3.87 -7.33
CA ILE A 152 -5.88 4.09 -6.01
C ILE A 152 -6.96 4.05 -4.94
N LYS A 153 -6.86 3.09 -4.01
CA LYS A 153 -7.66 3.11 -2.78
C LYS A 153 -6.87 3.80 -1.68
N TYR A 154 -7.50 4.80 -1.09
CA TYR A 154 -6.92 5.66 -0.06
C TYR A 154 -7.67 5.49 1.25
N HIS A 155 -6.94 5.47 2.36
CA HIS A 155 -7.50 5.56 3.70
C HIS A 155 -6.60 6.42 4.60
N SER A 156 -7.22 7.27 5.41
CA SER A 156 -6.52 8.07 6.42
C SER A 156 -6.78 7.47 7.79
N LEU A 157 -5.71 7.28 8.56
CA LEU A 157 -5.72 6.92 9.97
C LEU A 157 -5.26 8.11 10.82
#